data_AF-A0A2P4P553-F1
#
_entry.id   AF-A0A2P4P553-F1
#
_cell.length_a   1.000
_cell.length_b   1.000
_cell.length_c   1.000
_cell.angle_alpha   90.00
_cell.angle_beta   90.00
_cell.angle_gamma   90.00
#
_symmetry.space_group_name_H-M   'P 1'
#
loop_
_entity.id
_entity.type
_entity.pdbx_description
1 polymer ?
#
loop_
_entity_poly.entity_id
_entity_poly.type
_entity_poly.pdbx_seq_one_letter_code
_entity_poly.pdbx_strand_id
1 'polypeptide(L)'
;ERDLDAREKQIRDREIMARKLAEWGDDIEADSGQEEYYKDRSHEADRLREQQEIELEQHRLQTLEEERKQREEAMEAELNNKKEILTLATNGVSQNNSVKPKLTLNLTSKRRAALMALAEDEEFDDEEGIKSKRKRRILNILSKKLQPFVSKRIVEYLGVQEYELVSFGIDHLRNKKSAEDLTKGMMMTLDEESELF
;
A
#
# COMPACT_ATOMS: atom_id res chain seq x y z
N GLU A 1 -68.81 17.46 1.81
CA GLU A 1 -67.92 17.86 2.92
C GLU A 1 -66.66 17.00 3.00
N ARG A 2 -66.75 15.66 3.15
CA ARG A 2 -65.58 14.76 3.20
C ARG A 2 -64.62 14.82 2.00
N ASP A 3 -65.13 15.00 0.78
CA ASP A 3 -64.28 15.07 -0.42
C ASP A 3 -63.53 16.39 -0.58
N LEU A 4 -63.98 17.46 0.09
CA LEU A 4 -63.27 18.74 0.12
C LEU A 4 -62.09 18.66 1.10
N ASP A 5 -62.29 18.01 2.25
CA ASP A 5 -61.26 17.81 3.27
C ASP A 5 -60.08 16.93 2.75
N ALA A 6 -60.38 15.92 1.93
CA ALA A 6 -59.35 15.09 1.28
C ALA A 6 -58.51 15.87 0.25
N ARG A 7 -59.15 16.77 -0.51
CA ARG A 7 -58.46 17.64 -1.48
C ARG A 7 -57.61 18.69 -0.78
N GLU A 8 -58.14 19.28 0.28
CA GLU A 8 -57.42 20.26 1.10
C GLU A 8 -56.22 19.63 1.81
N LYS A 9 -56.36 18.40 2.30
CA LYS A 9 -55.24 17.63 2.83
C LYS A 9 -54.17 17.35 1.76
N GLN A 10 -54.56 16.94 0.56
CA GLN A 10 -53.59 16.75 -0.53
C GLN A 10 -52.86 18.03 -0.92
N ILE A 11 -53.55 19.18 -0.91
CA ILE A 11 -52.93 20.48 -1.18
C ILE A 11 -51.92 20.81 -0.09
N ARG A 12 -52.28 20.66 1.19
CA ARG A 12 -51.36 20.87 2.32
C ARG A 12 -50.15 19.94 2.27
N ASP A 13 -50.37 18.65 2.01
CA ASP A 13 -49.30 17.65 1.93
C ASP A 13 -48.36 17.97 0.75
N ARG A 14 -48.92 18.42 -0.39
CA ARG A 14 -48.14 18.82 -1.57
C ARG A 14 -47.37 20.12 -1.35
N GLU A 15 -47.94 21.09 -0.63
CA GLU A 15 -47.25 22.32 -0.24
C GLU A 15 -46.12 22.08 0.76
N ILE A 16 -46.30 21.15 1.70
CA ILE A 16 -45.25 20.74 2.64
C ILE A 16 -44.13 20.05 1.88
N MET A 17 -44.45 19.14 0.97
CA MET A 17 -43.45 18.48 0.12
C MET A 17 -42.74 19.48 -0.79
N ALA A 18 -43.45 20.45 -1.37
CA ALA A 18 -42.87 21.49 -2.21
C ALA A 18 -41.94 22.42 -1.42
N ARG A 19 -42.31 22.81 -0.19
CA ARG A 19 -41.43 23.56 0.72
C ARG A 19 -40.20 22.75 1.11
N LYS A 20 -40.39 21.48 1.48
CA LYS A 20 -39.28 20.56 1.78
C LYS A 20 -38.32 20.47 0.60
N LEU A 21 -38.82 20.26 -0.62
CA LEU A 21 -38.01 20.18 -1.85
C LEU A 21 -37.34 21.51 -2.23
N ALA A 22 -37.97 22.65 -1.95
CA ALA A 22 -37.41 23.96 -2.23
C ALA A 22 -36.30 24.37 -1.24
N GLU A 23 -36.38 23.87 0.00
CA GLU A 23 -35.41 24.07 1.07
C GLU A 23 -34.41 22.89 1.19
N TRP A 24 -34.58 21.85 0.37
CA TRP A 24 -33.71 20.68 0.33
C TRP A 24 -32.38 21.06 -0.31
N GLY A 25 -31.37 21.27 0.52
CA GLY A 25 -29.99 21.44 0.10
C GLY A 25 -29.22 20.15 0.34
N ASP A 26 -28.71 19.53 -0.72
CA ASP A 26 -27.85 18.34 -0.67
C ASP A 26 -26.68 18.52 0.35
N ASP A 27 -26.18 19.75 0.48
CA ASP A 27 -25.07 20.10 1.37
C ASP A 27 -25.47 20.12 2.87
N ILE A 28 -26.70 20.50 3.20
CA ILE A 28 -27.19 20.57 4.59
C ILE A 28 -27.57 19.17 5.09
N GLU A 29 -28.08 18.32 4.19
CA GLU A 29 -28.52 16.98 4.55
C GLU A 29 -27.35 16.02 4.78
N ALA A 30 -26.26 16.19 4.04
CA ALA A 30 -25.00 15.46 4.25
C ALA A 30 -24.41 15.69 5.67
N ASP A 31 -24.53 16.91 6.21
CA ASP A 31 -24.08 17.25 7.56
C ASP A 31 -25.02 16.73 8.67
N SER A 32 -26.31 16.51 8.36
CA SER A 32 -27.30 16.08 9.35
C SER A 32 -27.19 14.60 9.75
N GLY A 33 -26.49 13.78 8.95
CA GLY A 33 -26.08 12.40 9.30
C GLY A 33 -27.22 11.42 9.65
N GLN A 34 -28.48 11.75 9.40
CA GLN A 34 -29.64 10.92 9.78
C GLN A 34 -30.00 9.83 8.75
N GLU A 35 -29.48 9.91 7.51
CA GLU A 35 -29.85 8.95 6.46
C GLU A 35 -29.01 7.66 6.57
N GLU A 36 -29.66 6.52 6.86
CA GLU A 36 -29.00 5.19 6.86
C GLU A 36 -28.40 4.83 5.49
N TYR A 37 -28.90 5.42 4.42
CA TYR A 37 -28.45 5.23 3.04
C TYR A 37 -26.95 5.54 2.82
N TYR A 38 -26.36 6.49 3.56
CA TYR A 38 -24.93 6.81 3.43
C TYR A 38 -24.02 5.95 4.31
N LYS A 39 -24.56 5.19 5.27
CA LYS A 39 -23.78 4.23 6.07
C LYS A 39 -23.43 2.97 5.27
N ASP A 40 -24.30 2.55 4.36
CA ASP A 40 -24.15 1.30 3.62
C ASP A 40 -22.96 1.25 2.64
N ARG A 41 -22.57 2.39 2.05
CA ARG A 41 -21.43 2.45 1.13
C ARG A 41 -20.08 2.29 1.84
N SER A 42 -19.97 2.75 3.10
CA SER A 42 -18.77 2.51 3.91
C SER A 42 -18.64 1.04 4.28
N HIS A 43 -19.74 0.40 4.65
CA HIS A 43 -19.75 -1.04 4.96
C HIS A 43 -19.35 -1.91 3.77
N GLU A 44 -19.73 -1.53 2.54
CA GLU A 44 -19.31 -2.26 1.35
C GLU A 44 -17.80 -2.12 1.09
N ALA A 45 -17.24 -0.93 1.30
CA ALA A 45 -15.80 -0.71 1.20
C ALA A 45 -15.01 -1.47 2.27
N ASP A 46 -15.54 -1.56 3.50
CA ASP A 46 -14.95 -2.34 4.58
C ASP A 46 -15.00 -3.85 4.29
N ARG A 47 -16.14 -4.36 3.79
CA ARG A 47 -16.27 -5.76 3.38
C ARG A 47 -15.29 -6.13 2.26
N LEU A 48 -15.07 -5.24 1.30
CA LEU A 48 -14.12 -5.47 0.20
C LEU A 48 -12.67 -5.49 0.70
N ARG A 49 -12.32 -4.62 1.64
CA ARG A 49 -11.00 -4.64 2.30
C ARG A 49 -10.77 -5.95 3.05
N GLU A 50 -11.75 -6.38 3.83
CA GLU A 50 -11.68 -7.62 4.60
C GLU A 50 -11.51 -8.86 3.69
N GLN A 51 -12.21 -8.90 2.55
CA GLN A 51 -12.03 -9.97 1.56
C GLN A 51 -10.63 -10.03 0.96
N GLN A 52 -10.05 -8.87 0.62
CA GLN A 52 -8.69 -8.81 0.09
C GLN A 52 -7.66 -9.26 1.14
N GLU A 53 -7.87 -8.91 2.40
CA GLU A 53 -7.01 -9.34 3.51
C GLU A 53 -7.08 -10.85 3.74
N ILE A 54 -8.28 -11.43 3.71
CA ILE A 54 -8.49 -12.88 3.82
C ILE A 54 -7.78 -13.63 2.68
N GLU A 55 -7.87 -13.14 1.44
CA GLU A 55 -7.23 -13.78 0.28
C GLU A 55 -5.69 -13.75 0.40
N LEU A 56 -5.12 -12.62 0.85
CA LEU A 56 -3.69 -12.50 1.11
C LEU A 56 -3.22 -13.41 2.25
N GLU A 57 -4.00 -13.48 3.34
CA GLU A 57 -3.72 -14.36 4.47
C GLU A 57 -3.75 -15.83 4.05
N GLN A 58 -4.73 -16.23 3.23
CA GLN A 58 -4.82 -17.59 2.68
C GLN A 58 -3.60 -17.94 1.82
N HIS A 59 -3.18 -17.04 0.92
CA HIS A 59 -1.99 -17.26 0.11
C HIS A 59 -0.74 -17.39 0.99
N ARG A 60 -0.60 -16.54 2.02
CA ARG A 60 0.51 -16.62 2.97
C ARG A 60 0.51 -17.95 3.73
N LEU A 61 -0.64 -18.40 4.23
CA LEU A 61 -0.75 -19.69 4.91
C LEU A 61 -0.41 -20.86 3.99
N GLN A 62 -0.83 -20.83 2.72
CA GLN A 62 -0.46 -21.85 1.74
C GLN A 62 1.06 -21.95 1.57
N THR A 63 1.75 -20.82 1.44
CA THR A 63 3.22 -20.82 1.31
C THR A 63 3.92 -21.43 2.53
N LEU A 64 3.43 -21.11 3.74
CA LEU A 64 3.98 -21.66 4.98
C LEU A 64 3.69 -23.17 5.12
N GLU A 65 2.50 -23.62 4.72
CA GLU A 65 2.12 -25.03 4.72
C GLU A 65 3.01 -25.84 3.75
N GLU A 66 3.26 -25.31 2.55
CA GLU A 66 4.16 -25.92 1.57
C GLU A 66 5.59 -26.01 2.10
N GLU A 67 6.10 -24.96 2.74
CA GLU A 67 7.42 -24.96 3.36
C GLU A 67 7.50 -26.00 4.49
N ARG A 68 6.49 -26.06 5.36
CA ARG A 68 6.40 -27.07 6.43
C ARG A 68 6.40 -28.48 5.85
N LYS A 69 5.65 -28.72 4.79
CA LYS A 69 5.59 -30.01 4.11
C LYS A 69 6.94 -30.39 3.50
N GLN A 70 7.61 -29.47 2.82
CA GLN A 70 8.95 -29.70 2.28
C GLN A 70 9.96 -30.03 3.39
N ARG A 71 9.86 -29.35 4.53
CA ARG A 71 10.72 -29.61 5.69
C ARG A 71 10.45 -30.99 6.31
N GLU A 72 9.19 -31.40 6.40
CA GLU A 72 8.80 -32.73 6.87
C GLU A 72 9.31 -33.82 5.92
N GLU A 73 9.09 -33.66 4.61
CA GLU A 73 9.58 -34.58 3.58
C GLU A 73 11.11 -34.69 3.60
N ALA A 74 11.83 -33.58 3.81
CA ALA A 74 13.27 -33.58 3.96
C ALA A 74 13.74 -34.35 5.21
N MET A 75 13.02 -34.23 6.33
CA MET A 75 13.31 -35.03 7.53
C MET A 75 13.02 -36.52 7.31
N GLU A 76 11.93 -36.88 6.62
CA GLU A 76 11.61 -38.26 6.29
C GLU A 76 12.65 -38.87 5.34
N ALA A 77 13.10 -38.12 4.33
CA ALA A 77 14.17 -38.53 3.43
C ALA A 77 15.51 -38.74 4.16
N GLU A 78 15.84 -37.88 5.14
CA GLU A 78 17.02 -38.06 5.99
C GLU A 78 16.90 -39.32 6.87
N LEU A 79 15.72 -39.57 7.43
CA LEU A 79 15.45 -40.79 8.20
C LEU A 79 15.57 -42.03 7.32
N ASN A 80 15.04 -41.99 6.10
CA ASN A 80 15.13 -43.09 5.15
C ASN A 80 16.57 -43.36 4.72
N ASN A 81 17.36 -42.32 4.43
CA ASN A 81 18.79 -42.43 4.16
C ASN A 81 19.56 -43.03 5.36
N LYS A 82 19.27 -42.58 6.60
CA LYS A 82 19.85 -43.16 7.82
C LYS A 82 19.49 -44.64 7.99
N LYS A 83 18.25 -45.03 7.67
CA LYS A 83 17.81 -46.43 7.67
C LYS A 83 18.56 -47.25 6.62
N GLU A 84 18.78 -46.72 5.42
CA GLU A 84 19.58 -47.37 4.37
C GLU A 84 21.06 -47.54 4.78
N ILE A 85 21.67 -46.52 5.41
CA ILE A 85 23.03 -46.65 5.96
C ILE A 85 23.09 -47.73 7.04
N LEU A 86 22.09 -47.80 7.91
CA LEU A 86 22.02 -48.79 8.99
C LEU A 86 21.87 -50.23 8.44
N THR A 87 21.05 -50.43 7.41
CA THR A 87 20.89 -51.76 6.78
C THR A 87 22.14 -52.20 5.99
N LEU A 88 22.84 -51.26 5.35
CA LEU A 88 24.13 -51.52 4.70
C LEU A 88 25.22 -51.88 5.73
N ALA A 89 25.25 -51.21 6.89
CA ALA A 89 26.19 -51.50 7.96
C ALA A 89 25.97 -52.89 8.59
N THR A 90 24.71 -53.34 8.70
CA THR A 90 24.40 -54.69 9.21
C THR A 90 24.73 -55.81 8.22
N ASN A 91 24.65 -55.53 6.91
CA ASN A 91 24.97 -56.50 5.87
C ASN A 91 26.46 -56.51 5.46
N GLY A 92 27.24 -55.51 5.93
CA GLY A 92 28.64 -55.28 5.56
C GLY A 92 29.70 -55.85 6.51
N VAL A 93 29.38 -56.83 7.35
CA VAL A 93 30.41 -57.57 8.11
C VAL A 93 31.10 -58.59 7.21
N SER A 94 31.95 -58.13 6.29
CA SER A 94 32.90 -59.02 5.61
C SER A 94 34.09 -58.27 4.98
N GLN A 95 35.23 -58.39 5.67
CA GLN A 95 36.63 -58.34 5.18
C GLN A 95 37.28 -56.98 4.79
N ASN A 96 38.17 -56.53 5.68
CA ASN A 96 39.61 -56.27 5.48
C ASN A 96 40.11 -55.53 4.22
N ASN A 97 40.67 -54.31 4.39
CA ASN A 97 42.10 -53.97 4.24
C ASN A 97 42.36 -52.49 3.92
N SER A 98 43.38 -51.97 4.59
CA SER A 98 44.06 -50.67 4.48
C SER A 98 44.11 -50.04 3.07
N VAL A 99 43.37 -48.95 2.87
CA VAL A 99 43.81 -47.81 2.04
C VAL A 99 43.21 -46.53 2.62
N LYS A 100 44.06 -45.54 2.95
CA LYS A 100 43.62 -44.21 3.42
C LYS A 100 43.02 -43.45 2.22
N PRO A 101 41.75 -43.00 2.25
CA PRO A 101 41.21 -42.21 1.15
C PRO A 101 41.78 -40.78 1.22
N LYS A 102 42.56 -40.39 0.21
CA LYS A 102 42.97 -39.00 0.02
C LYS A 102 41.84 -38.26 -0.69
N LEU A 103 40.96 -37.62 0.09
CA LEU A 103 39.87 -36.78 -0.42
C LEU A 103 40.42 -35.49 -1.02
N THR A 104 40.54 -35.42 -2.34
CA THR A 104 40.77 -34.16 -3.06
C THR A 104 39.42 -33.50 -3.33
N LEU A 105 39.02 -32.58 -2.45
CA LEU A 105 37.81 -31.76 -2.60
C LEU A 105 38.05 -30.67 -3.65
N ASN A 106 37.87 -30.99 -4.93
CA ASN A 106 37.72 -29.98 -5.97
C ASN A 106 36.26 -29.50 -5.99
N LEU A 107 35.88 -28.69 -4.99
CA LEU A 107 34.64 -27.92 -5.07
C LEU A 107 34.84 -26.80 -6.08
N THR A 108 34.49 -27.06 -7.33
CA THR A 108 34.36 -26.03 -8.35
C THR A 108 33.45 -24.92 -7.81
N SER A 109 34.04 -23.76 -7.55
CA SER A 109 33.49 -22.57 -6.88
C SER A 109 32.26 -21.93 -7.55
N LYS A 110 31.61 -22.58 -8.51
CA LYS A 110 30.55 -21.96 -9.32
C LYS A 110 29.16 -21.99 -8.67
N ARG A 111 28.93 -22.84 -7.66
CA ARG A 111 27.64 -22.89 -6.93
C ARG A 111 27.54 -21.89 -5.77
N ARG A 112 28.67 -21.34 -5.29
CA ARG A 112 28.65 -20.36 -4.19
C ARG A 112 28.11 -19.00 -4.63
N ALA A 113 28.33 -18.61 -5.88
CA ALA A 113 27.79 -17.36 -6.42
C ALA A 113 26.26 -17.38 -6.58
N ALA A 114 25.67 -18.52 -6.93
CA ALA A 114 24.22 -18.64 -7.13
C ALA A 114 23.43 -18.63 -5.81
N LEU A 115 23.99 -19.13 -4.71
CA LEU A 115 23.35 -19.07 -3.39
C LEU A 115 23.46 -17.68 -2.73
N MET A 116 24.50 -16.89 -3.03
CA MET A 116 24.56 -15.49 -2.62
C MET A 116 23.54 -14.63 -3.38
N ALA A 117 23.28 -14.93 -4.65
CA ALA A 117 22.32 -14.18 -5.47
C ALA A 117 20.84 -14.37 -5.06
N LEU A 118 20.51 -15.42 -4.30
CA LEU A 118 19.15 -15.67 -3.78
C LEU A 118 18.96 -15.19 -2.33
N ALA A 119 20.04 -14.83 -1.63
CA ALA A 119 19.99 -14.36 -0.25
C ALA A 119 19.88 -12.82 -0.13
N GLU A 120 19.94 -12.09 -1.25
CA GLU A 120 19.80 -10.62 -1.25
C GLU A 120 18.33 -10.13 -1.38
N ASP A 121 17.37 -11.03 -1.57
CA ASP A 121 15.93 -10.72 -1.59
C ASP A 121 15.19 -11.21 -0.32
N GLU A 122 15.92 -11.55 0.75
CA GLU A 122 15.34 -11.39 2.08
C GLU A 122 15.26 -9.87 2.35
N GLU A 123 14.14 -9.27 1.93
CA GLU A 123 13.70 -7.96 2.37
C GLU A 123 13.59 -7.98 3.90
N PHE A 124 14.72 -7.78 4.55
CA PHE A 124 14.77 -7.32 5.92
C PHE A 124 14.03 -5.98 5.91
N ASP A 125 12.80 -5.98 6.43
CA ASP A 125 11.99 -4.76 6.65
C ASP A 125 12.64 -3.96 7.80
N ASP A 126 13.89 -3.55 7.60
CA ASP A 126 14.50 -2.54 8.44
C ASP A 126 13.78 -1.21 8.24
N GLU A 127 13.70 -0.44 9.32
CA GLU A 127 13.18 0.93 9.32
C GLU A 127 13.82 1.79 8.19
N GLU A 128 15.06 1.49 7.81
CA GLU A 128 15.83 2.13 6.73
C GLU A 128 15.26 1.82 5.33
N GLY A 129 14.93 0.55 5.05
CA GLY A 129 14.29 0.08 3.83
C GLY A 129 12.88 0.64 3.66
N ILE A 130 12.07 0.66 4.71
CA ILE A 130 10.73 1.25 4.71
C ILE A 130 10.81 2.78 4.48
N LYS A 131 11.76 3.47 5.15
CA LYS A 131 12.00 4.90 4.97
C LYS A 131 12.46 5.22 3.55
N SER A 132 13.28 4.37 2.94
CA SER A 132 13.76 4.53 1.56
C SER A 132 12.65 4.27 0.53
N LYS A 133 11.79 3.27 0.74
CA LYS A 133 10.58 3.05 -0.06
C LYS A 133 9.60 4.24 0.06
N ARG A 134 9.41 4.80 1.26
CA ARG A 134 8.58 6.01 1.50
C ARG A 134 9.16 7.25 0.81
N LYS A 135 10.47 7.50 0.92
CA LYS A 135 11.15 8.62 0.24
C LYS A 135 10.98 8.56 -1.28
N ARG A 136 11.15 7.38 -1.90
CA ARG A 136 10.94 7.19 -3.35
C ARG A 136 9.50 7.47 -3.77
N ARG A 137 8.51 7.01 -3.00
CA ARG A 137 7.08 7.28 -3.26
C ARG A 137 6.76 8.77 -3.21
N ILE A 138 7.24 9.48 -2.19
CA ILE A 138 7.04 10.94 -2.03
C ILE A 138 7.68 11.71 -3.18
N LEU A 139 8.91 11.34 -3.58
CA LEU A 139 9.60 11.98 -4.70
C LEU A 139 8.87 11.79 -6.04
N ASN A 140 8.29 10.62 -6.27
CA ASN A 140 7.45 10.35 -7.45
C ASN A 140 6.18 11.21 -7.45
N ILE A 141 5.57 11.45 -6.30
CA ILE A 141 4.37 12.30 -6.20
C ILE A 141 4.74 13.78 -6.44
N LEU A 142 5.85 14.24 -5.84
CA LEU A 142 6.36 15.61 -6.00
C LEU A 142 6.61 15.95 -7.48
N SER A 143 7.34 15.08 -8.17
CA SER A 143 7.71 15.30 -9.58
C SER A 143 6.55 15.08 -10.57
N LYS A 144 5.74 14.03 -10.40
CA LYS A 144 4.71 13.67 -11.39
C LYS A 144 3.38 14.38 -11.20
N LYS A 145 3.02 14.76 -9.98
CA LYS A 145 1.69 15.33 -9.66
C LYS A 145 1.78 16.77 -9.17
N LEU A 146 2.63 17.05 -8.18
CA LEU A 146 2.73 18.39 -7.60
C LEU A 146 3.41 19.39 -8.51
N GLN A 147 4.50 19.03 -9.17
CA GLN A 147 5.21 19.94 -10.10
C GLN A 147 4.31 20.49 -11.22
N PRO A 148 3.54 19.67 -11.97
CA PRO A 148 2.62 20.21 -12.97
C PRO A 148 1.44 20.98 -12.35
N PHE A 149 0.99 20.60 -11.15
CA PHE A 149 -0.06 21.33 -10.43
C PHE A 149 0.39 22.74 -10.02
N VAL A 150 1.55 22.84 -9.36
CA VAL A 150 2.18 24.11 -8.95
C VAL A 150 2.48 24.98 -10.16
N SER A 151 3.00 24.39 -11.24
CA SER A 151 3.21 25.12 -12.50
C SER A 151 1.90 25.69 -13.06
N LYS A 152 0.81 24.92 -13.02
CA LYS A 152 -0.50 25.38 -13.47
C LYS A 152 -1.03 26.52 -12.61
N ARG A 153 -0.91 26.42 -11.28
CA ARG A 153 -1.35 27.47 -10.34
C ARG A 153 -0.55 28.76 -10.51
N ILE A 154 0.77 28.67 -10.67
CA ILE A 154 1.62 29.85 -10.92
C ILE A 154 1.21 30.55 -12.22
N VAL A 155 0.97 29.79 -13.30
CA VAL A 155 0.49 30.36 -14.57
C VAL A 155 -0.91 30.96 -14.43
N GLU A 156 -1.76 30.41 -13.55
CA GLU A 156 -3.11 30.92 -13.29
C GLU A 156 -3.10 32.27 -12.57
N TYR A 157 -2.23 32.45 -11.57
CA TYR A 157 -2.11 33.71 -10.82
C TYR A 157 -1.30 34.78 -11.57
N LEU A 158 -0.13 34.42 -12.10
CA LEU A 158 0.80 35.38 -12.73
C LEU A 158 0.59 35.53 -14.24
N GLY A 159 -0.13 34.62 -14.90
CA GLY A 159 -0.26 34.57 -16.36
C GLY A 159 1.02 34.16 -17.10
N VAL A 160 2.12 33.95 -16.38
CA VAL A 160 3.45 33.60 -16.89
C VAL A 160 4.01 32.36 -16.20
N GLN A 161 4.86 31.62 -16.92
CA GLN A 161 5.44 30.39 -16.40
C GLN A 161 6.75 30.68 -15.65
N GLU A 162 6.65 31.00 -14.36
CA GLU A 162 7.81 31.24 -13.50
C GLU A 162 8.39 29.94 -12.96
N TYR A 163 9.31 29.33 -13.71
CA TYR A 163 9.94 28.07 -13.32
C TYR A 163 10.75 28.16 -12.02
N GLU A 164 11.27 29.34 -11.68
CA GLU A 164 11.97 29.59 -10.41
C GLU A 164 11.01 29.46 -9.21
N LEU A 165 9.78 29.96 -9.36
CA LEU A 165 8.74 29.89 -8.33
C LEU A 165 8.20 28.45 -8.18
N VAL A 166 8.11 27.72 -9.30
CA VAL A 166 7.79 26.28 -9.30
C VAL A 166 8.87 25.49 -8.56
N SER A 167 10.14 25.73 -8.87
CA SER A 167 11.28 25.11 -8.18
C SER A 167 11.25 25.42 -6.69
N PHE A 168 11.04 26.67 -6.33
CA PHE A 168 10.96 27.10 -4.93
C PHE A 168 9.87 26.35 -4.16
N GLY A 169 8.65 26.28 -4.68
CA GLY A 169 7.54 25.56 -4.02
C GLY A 169 7.83 24.06 -3.87
N ILE A 170 8.36 23.42 -4.91
CA ILE A 170 8.70 21.99 -4.87
C ILE A 170 9.86 21.69 -3.90
N ASP A 171 10.89 22.54 -3.88
CA ASP A 171 12.02 22.40 -2.96
C ASP A 171 11.60 22.66 -1.51
N HIS A 172 10.64 23.55 -1.28
CA HIS A 172 10.08 23.79 0.05
C HIS A 172 9.35 22.55 0.58
N LEU A 173 8.53 21.91 -0.27
CA LEU A 173 7.85 20.65 0.05
C LEU A 173 8.84 19.49 0.24
N ARG A 174 9.92 19.45 -0.56
CA ARG A 174 10.99 18.45 -0.42
C ARG A 174 11.72 18.57 0.91
N ASN A 175 11.96 19.80 1.36
CA ASN A 175 12.64 20.10 2.62
C ASN A 175 11.70 20.04 3.85
N LYS A 176 10.40 19.78 3.65
CA LYS A 176 9.39 19.71 4.72
C LYS A 176 9.36 20.96 5.61
N LYS A 177 9.56 22.13 5.00
CA LYS A 177 9.49 23.42 5.70
C LYS A 177 8.04 23.80 6.02
N SER A 178 7.83 24.76 6.92
CA SER A 178 6.50 25.22 7.33
C SER A 178 5.75 25.88 6.16
N ALA A 179 4.42 25.79 6.15
CA ALA A 179 3.56 26.48 5.19
C ALA A 179 3.70 28.01 5.31
N GLU A 180 3.85 28.53 6.54
CA GLU A 180 4.05 29.97 6.78
C GLU A 180 5.32 30.49 6.08
N ASP A 181 6.40 29.70 6.09
CA ASP A 181 7.64 30.06 5.39
C ASP A 181 7.47 30.06 3.87
N LEU A 182 6.57 29.20 3.35
CA LEU A 182 6.26 29.14 1.92
C LEU A 182 5.49 30.39 1.51
N THR A 183 4.42 30.72 2.23
CA THR A 183 3.59 31.91 2.02
C THR A 183 4.45 33.16 2.09
N LYS A 184 5.32 33.28 3.10
CA LYS A 184 6.25 34.40 3.22
C LYS A 184 7.22 34.54 2.03
N GLY A 185 7.71 33.42 1.50
CA GLY A 185 8.54 33.41 0.29
C GLY A 185 7.76 33.81 -0.97
N MET A 186 6.50 33.38 -1.07
CA MET A 186 5.61 33.67 -2.18
C MET A 186 4.98 35.06 -2.12
N MET A 187 4.91 35.67 -0.94
CA MET A 187 4.38 37.02 -0.72
C MET A 187 5.20 38.10 -1.46
N MET A 188 6.44 37.82 -1.88
CA MET A 188 7.23 38.74 -2.71
C MET A 188 6.77 38.80 -4.17
N THR A 189 6.04 37.77 -4.64
CA THR A 189 5.65 37.63 -6.06
C THR A 189 4.14 37.57 -6.24
N LEU A 190 3.42 36.97 -5.29
CA LEU A 190 1.97 36.76 -5.31
C LEU A 190 1.23 37.69 -4.33
N ASP A 191 1.92 38.53 -3.56
CA ASP A 191 1.34 39.47 -2.58
C ASP A 191 0.19 38.82 -1.76
N GLU A 192 -1.03 39.38 -1.83
CA GLU A 192 -2.24 38.91 -1.12
C GLU A 192 -2.75 37.55 -1.61
N GLU A 193 -2.42 37.14 -2.84
CA GLU A 193 -2.82 35.84 -3.41
C GLU A 193 -1.94 34.68 -2.89
N SER A 194 -0.84 35.00 -2.19
CA SER A 194 0.07 33.99 -1.61
C SER A 194 -0.55 33.13 -0.51
N GLU A 195 -1.61 33.61 0.17
CA GLU A 195 -2.38 32.83 1.14
C GLU A 195 -3.38 31.87 0.48
N LEU A 196 -3.85 32.21 -0.73
CA LEU A 196 -4.80 31.40 -1.50
C LEU A 196 -4.12 30.31 -2.33
N PHE A 197 -2.83 30.47 -2.58
CA PHE A 197 -1.97 29.54 -3.31
C PHE A 197 -1.74 28.23 -2.52
#